data_AF-A0A178AL56-F1
#
_entry.id   AF-A0A178AL56-F1
#
_cell.length_a   1.000
_cell.length_b   1.000
_cell.length_c   1.000
_cell.angle_alpha   90.00
_cell.angle_beta   90.00
_cell.angle_gamma   90.00
#
_symmetry.space_group_name_H-M   'P 1'
#
loop_
_entity.id
_entity.type
_entity.pdbx_description
1 polymer ?
#
loop_
_entity_poly.entity_id
_entity_poly.type
_entity_poly.pdbx_seq_one_letter_code
_entity_poly.pdbx_strand_id
1 'polypeptide(L)'
;MRLPSASVIGLITTTSAFNLPSPKHLFSNPTDVSSNDFKIPTVHESAVQARRILQLESIGTLSTVFPTTPHATERRPSDVGGAPIGLMDYFGNCEPDTGNPTILAITIATSFKNVDAGSNITLSLRWHPQDSQWRSPASLPRFSLVGRLEDLTADDLKQNPLVPACYLKYHPDAVAWLPGNRIHESKWVRLVVEEVYWIGGFGDRAYIGWIPKEEWQSVTKEEIESIRLPGEKKGWAGWREWVGLGEAQEAFEL
;
A
#
# COMPACT_ATOMS: atom_id res chain seq x y z
N MET A 1 75.03 -22.37 -3.19
CA MET A 1 73.73 -22.22 -2.51
C MET A 1 73.18 -20.85 -2.89
N ARG A 2 72.21 -20.78 -3.82
CA ARG A 2 71.62 -19.54 -4.32
C ARG A 2 70.20 -19.41 -3.75
N LEU A 3 69.89 -18.30 -3.09
CA LEU A 3 68.53 -17.91 -2.70
C LEU A 3 67.98 -16.91 -3.72
N PRO A 4 66.72 -17.01 -4.18
CA PRO A 4 66.13 -16.01 -5.04
C PRO A 4 65.44 -14.91 -4.20
N SER A 5 65.70 -13.65 -4.55
CA SER A 5 64.91 -12.50 -4.08
C SER A 5 63.52 -12.55 -4.72
N ALA A 6 62.48 -12.64 -3.89
CA ALA A 6 61.10 -12.44 -4.32
C ALA A 6 60.76 -10.93 -4.23
N SER A 7 60.55 -10.30 -5.39
CA SER A 7 60.01 -8.94 -5.47
C SER A 7 58.50 -8.97 -5.24
N VAL A 8 58.04 -8.31 -4.17
CA VAL A 8 56.62 -8.11 -3.88
C VAL A 8 56.13 -6.94 -4.73
N ILE A 9 55.28 -7.21 -5.72
CA ILE A 9 54.56 -6.19 -6.49
C ILE A 9 53.29 -5.85 -5.70
N GLY A 10 53.28 -4.68 -5.05
CA GLY A 10 52.09 -4.16 -4.38
C GLY A 10 51.06 -3.69 -5.40
N LEU A 11 49.88 -4.33 -5.43
CA LEU A 11 48.70 -3.80 -6.12
C LEU A 11 48.18 -2.58 -5.34
N ILE A 12 48.23 -1.40 -5.96
CA ILE A 12 47.53 -0.22 -5.47
C ILE A 12 46.07 -0.37 -5.88
N THR A 13 45.18 -0.66 -4.93
CA THR A 13 43.73 -0.60 -5.13
C THR A 13 43.30 0.86 -5.17
N THR A 14 43.04 1.39 -6.37
CA THR A 14 42.40 2.70 -6.54
C THR A 14 40.91 2.57 -6.26
N THR A 15 40.52 2.65 -4.99
CA THR A 15 39.12 2.91 -4.60
C THR A 15 38.78 4.36 -4.96
N SER A 16 38.29 4.58 -6.18
CA SER A 16 37.60 5.81 -6.54
C SER A 16 36.23 5.80 -5.86
N ALA A 17 36.15 6.27 -4.62
CA ALA A 17 34.88 6.61 -3.99
C ALA A 17 34.32 7.85 -4.70
N PHE A 18 33.29 7.66 -5.53
CA PHE A 18 32.53 8.79 -6.06
C PHE A 18 31.86 9.51 -4.88
N ASN A 19 32.35 10.70 -4.55
CA ASN A 19 31.64 11.65 -3.70
C ASN A 19 30.45 12.20 -4.49
N LEU A 20 29.40 11.39 -4.64
CA LEU A 20 28.12 11.86 -5.15
C LEU A 20 27.50 12.79 -4.08
N PRO A 21 27.02 13.99 -4.46
CA PRO A 21 26.31 14.85 -3.52
C PRO A 21 25.13 14.10 -2.90
N SER A 22 24.90 14.33 -1.60
CA SER A 22 23.85 13.64 -0.86
C SER A 22 22.48 13.93 -1.49
N PRO A 23 21.66 12.92 -1.81
CA PRO A 23 20.37 13.08 -2.49
C PRO A 23 19.27 13.70 -1.60
N LYS A 24 19.62 14.51 -0.58
CA LYS A 24 18.67 15.07 0.41
C LYS A 24 17.48 15.77 -0.22
N HIS A 25 17.64 16.33 -1.42
CA HIS A 25 16.58 17.01 -2.15
C HIS A 25 15.58 16.07 -2.84
N LEU A 26 15.92 14.80 -3.10
CA LEU A 26 15.02 13.86 -3.80
C LEU A 26 13.90 13.29 -2.93
N PHE A 27 13.99 13.42 -1.59
CA PHE A 27 13.04 12.83 -0.65
C PHE A 27 12.49 13.83 0.38
N SER A 28 12.71 15.14 0.17
CA SER A 28 12.21 16.20 1.05
C SER A 28 11.18 17.03 0.31
N ASN A 29 10.09 17.43 0.98
CA ASN A 29 9.16 18.42 0.42
C ASN A 29 9.90 19.76 0.22
N PRO A 30 9.67 20.49 -0.89
CA PRO A 30 10.29 21.80 -1.10
C PRO A 30 9.75 22.86 -0.14
N THR A 31 10.59 23.84 0.18
CA THR A 31 10.33 24.84 1.22
C THR A 31 9.60 26.10 0.73
N ASP A 32 9.49 26.33 -0.57
CA ASP A 32 8.67 27.40 -1.15
C ASP A 32 8.57 27.22 -2.68
N VAL A 33 7.50 27.80 -3.27
CA VAL A 33 7.06 27.68 -4.66
C VAL A 33 8.25 27.75 -5.64
N SER A 34 8.72 26.57 -6.08
CA SER A 34 9.80 26.52 -7.05
C SER A 34 9.31 27.13 -8.36
N SER A 35 10.17 27.94 -8.98
CA SER A 35 10.04 28.53 -10.30
C SER A 35 10.06 27.51 -11.46
N ASN A 36 9.48 26.32 -11.27
CA ASN A 36 9.41 25.23 -12.25
C ASN A 36 7.94 24.91 -12.55
N ASP A 37 7.63 24.62 -13.81
CA ASP A 37 6.30 24.30 -14.38
C ASP A 37 5.58 23.06 -13.78
N PHE A 38 6.02 22.51 -12.64
CA PHE A 38 5.45 21.30 -12.03
C PHE A 38 4.77 21.61 -10.70
N LYS A 39 3.45 21.39 -10.64
CA LYS A 39 2.64 21.51 -9.42
C LYS A 39 2.79 20.25 -8.57
N ILE A 40 3.27 20.40 -7.34
CA ILE A 40 3.29 19.31 -6.36
C ILE A 40 1.87 19.09 -5.82
N PRO A 41 1.38 17.84 -5.76
CA PRO A 41 0.08 17.53 -5.18
C PRO A 41 -0.03 18.03 -3.73
N THR A 42 -1.17 18.63 -3.41
CA THR A 42 -1.56 18.93 -2.04
C THR A 42 -1.76 17.65 -1.21
N VAL A 43 -1.92 17.81 0.10
CA VAL A 43 -2.25 16.69 1.00
C VAL A 43 -3.56 16.02 0.57
N HIS A 44 -4.56 16.82 0.21
CA HIS A 44 -5.85 16.32 -0.25
C HIS A 44 -5.73 15.57 -1.59
N GLU A 45 -5.07 16.16 -2.60
CA GLU A 45 -4.82 15.47 -3.88
C GLU A 45 -4.02 14.17 -3.70
N SER A 46 -3.13 14.12 -2.71
CA SER A 46 -2.40 12.90 -2.32
C SER A 46 -3.32 11.86 -1.67
N ALA A 47 -4.30 12.28 -0.86
CA ALA A 47 -5.33 11.42 -0.30
C ALA A 47 -6.21 10.82 -1.40
N VAL A 48 -6.61 11.62 -2.40
CA VAL A 48 -7.36 11.15 -3.57
C VAL A 48 -6.57 10.10 -4.35
N GLN A 49 -5.27 10.33 -4.59
CA GLN A 49 -4.38 9.33 -5.21
C GLN A 49 -4.28 8.05 -4.39
N ALA A 50 -4.12 8.14 -3.08
CA ALA A 50 -4.07 6.99 -2.19
C ALA A 50 -5.37 6.16 -2.23
N ARG A 51 -6.52 6.84 -2.23
CA ARG A 51 -7.85 6.21 -2.35
C ARG A 51 -8.07 5.58 -3.73
N ARG A 52 -7.52 6.17 -4.80
CA ARG A 52 -7.51 5.57 -6.15
C ARG A 52 -6.69 4.28 -6.17
N ILE A 53 -5.51 4.27 -5.55
CA ILE A 53 -4.70 3.05 -5.43
C ILE A 53 -5.46 1.97 -4.63
N LEU A 54 -6.08 2.35 -3.51
CA LEU A 54 -6.90 1.43 -2.71
C LEU A 54 -8.05 0.81 -3.52
N GLN A 55 -8.60 1.54 -4.49
CA GLN A 55 -9.67 1.04 -5.36
C GLN A 55 -9.15 0.07 -6.45
N LEU A 56 -7.94 0.29 -6.96
CA LEU A 56 -7.38 -0.41 -8.12
C LEU A 56 -6.49 -1.60 -7.76
N GLU A 57 -5.79 -1.53 -6.64
CA GLU A 57 -5.02 -2.65 -6.08
C GLU A 57 -5.94 -3.55 -5.24
N SER A 58 -5.58 -4.82 -5.09
CA SER A 58 -6.33 -5.79 -4.28
C SER A 58 -5.44 -6.63 -3.34
N ILE A 59 -4.13 -6.42 -3.43
CA ILE A 59 -3.11 -7.14 -2.68
C ILE A 59 -2.19 -6.13 -2.01
N GLY A 60 -1.94 -6.31 -0.71
CA GLY A 60 -1.03 -5.45 0.05
C GLY A 60 -0.18 -6.27 1.02
N THR A 61 0.67 -5.58 1.78
CA THR A 61 1.48 -6.21 2.83
C THR A 61 0.98 -5.78 4.20
N LEU A 62 0.40 -6.72 4.95
CA LEU A 62 0.11 -6.52 6.36
C LEU A 62 1.39 -6.70 7.16
N SER A 63 1.71 -5.71 7.99
CA SER A 63 2.83 -5.79 8.93
C SER A 63 2.32 -5.79 10.36
N THR A 64 2.81 -6.75 11.14
CA THR A 64 2.48 -6.95 12.56
C THR A 64 3.76 -7.25 13.34
N VAL A 65 3.67 -7.26 14.66
CA VAL A 65 4.78 -7.55 15.57
C VAL A 65 4.49 -8.85 16.30
N PHE A 66 5.47 -9.72 16.40
CA PHE A 66 5.33 -10.91 17.22
C PHE A 66 5.15 -10.52 18.70
N PRO A 67 4.10 -10.99 19.39
CA PRO A 67 3.96 -10.80 20.83
C PRO A 67 5.16 -11.40 21.58
N THR A 68 5.52 -10.77 22.69
CA THR A 68 6.63 -11.23 23.55
C THR A 68 6.23 -12.42 24.42
N THR A 69 4.94 -12.61 24.68
CA THR A 69 4.41 -13.77 25.38
C THR A 69 4.25 -14.95 24.43
N PRO A 70 4.57 -16.19 24.87
CA PRO A 70 4.39 -17.39 24.05
C PRO A 70 2.96 -17.49 23.50
N HIS A 71 2.83 -17.72 22.20
CA HIS A 71 1.53 -17.88 21.56
C HIS A 71 1.11 -19.35 21.57
N ALA A 72 -0.06 -19.67 22.11
CA ALA A 72 -0.51 -21.06 22.28
C ALA A 72 -0.79 -21.79 20.95
N THR A 73 -1.06 -21.04 19.87
CA THR A 73 -1.57 -21.59 18.60
C THR A 73 -0.52 -21.75 17.50
N GLU A 74 0.76 -21.43 17.76
CA GLU A 74 1.82 -21.48 16.77
C GLU A 74 3.18 -21.80 17.42
N ARG A 75 3.93 -22.74 16.83
CA ARG A 75 5.31 -23.06 17.27
C ARG A 75 6.27 -22.00 16.71
N ARG A 76 6.40 -20.90 17.45
CA ARG A 76 7.31 -19.81 17.11
C ARG A 76 8.70 -20.07 17.71
N PRO A 77 9.80 -19.71 17.01
CA PRO A 77 11.11 -19.64 17.65
C PRO A 77 11.06 -18.73 18.89
N SER A 78 11.81 -19.06 19.94
CA SER A 78 11.72 -18.35 21.22
C SER A 78 12.24 -16.90 21.20
N ASP A 79 12.95 -16.52 20.15
CA ASP A 79 13.69 -15.27 20.02
C ASP A 79 13.05 -14.25 19.05
N VAL A 80 11.90 -14.57 18.44
CA VAL A 80 11.24 -13.64 17.50
C VAL A 80 10.30 -12.64 18.17
N GLY A 81 10.08 -12.72 19.48
CA GLY A 81 9.22 -11.77 20.21
C GLY A 81 9.69 -10.32 20.01
N GLY A 82 8.77 -9.43 19.62
CA GLY A 82 9.06 -8.04 19.28
C GLY A 82 9.58 -7.80 17.86
N ALA A 83 9.91 -8.85 17.09
CA ALA A 83 10.29 -8.68 15.69
C ALA A 83 9.05 -8.38 14.82
N PRO A 84 9.15 -7.44 13.86
CA PRO A 84 8.10 -7.23 12.89
C PRO A 84 8.10 -8.33 11.83
N ILE A 85 6.93 -8.64 11.29
CA ILE A 85 6.75 -9.50 10.13
C ILE A 85 5.77 -8.84 9.16
N GLY A 86 6.16 -8.81 7.88
CA GLY A 86 5.31 -8.36 6.78
C GLY A 86 4.92 -9.55 5.90
N LEU A 87 3.62 -9.78 5.73
CA LEU A 87 3.08 -10.83 4.86
C LEU A 87 2.10 -10.23 3.85
N MET A 88 1.99 -10.87 2.69
CA MET A 88 1.02 -10.50 1.69
C MET A 88 -0.37 -10.97 2.11
N ASP A 89 -1.36 -10.09 2.00
CA ASP A 89 -2.77 -10.39 2.28
C ASP A 89 -3.69 -9.75 1.22
N TYR A 90 -4.85 -10.36 1.05
CA TYR A 90 -5.92 -9.87 0.17
C TYR A 90 -6.77 -8.82 0.88
N PHE A 91 -7.16 -7.78 0.16
CA PHE A 91 -8.12 -6.79 0.63
C PHE A 91 -9.05 -6.38 -0.51
N GLY A 92 -10.15 -5.72 -0.17
CA GLY A 92 -11.05 -5.07 -1.13
C GLY A 92 -11.59 -3.75 -0.60
N ASN A 93 -11.82 -2.78 -1.49
CA ASN A 93 -12.42 -1.49 -1.14
C ASN A 93 -13.97 -1.58 -1.14
N CYS A 94 -14.53 -2.35 -0.20
CA CYS A 94 -15.96 -2.67 -0.16
C CYS A 94 -16.79 -1.81 0.81
N GLU A 95 -16.14 -0.94 1.56
CA GLU A 95 -16.75 0.15 2.33
C GLU A 95 -16.19 1.50 1.85
N PRO A 96 -16.33 1.83 0.55
CA PRO A 96 -15.56 2.89 -0.09
C PRO A 96 -15.76 4.25 0.55
N ASP A 97 -16.93 4.56 1.10
CA ASP A 97 -17.24 5.85 1.74
C ASP A 97 -16.44 6.08 3.03
N THR A 98 -15.93 5.02 3.66
CA THR A 98 -15.16 5.12 4.91
C THR A 98 -13.65 5.22 4.69
N GLY A 99 -13.17 4.80 3.52
CA GLY A 99 -11.75 4.58 3.26
C GLY A 99 -11.16 3.39 4.04
N ASN A 100 -11.97 2.53 4.65
CA ASN A 100 -11.49 1.33 5.33
C ASN A 100 -11.49 0.13 4.35
N PRO A 101 -10.35 -0.54 4.13
CA PRO A 101 -10.34 -1.76 3.36
C PRO A 101 -10.99 -2.91 4.14
N THR A 102 -11.78 -3.71 3.43
CA THR A 102 -12.30 -4.99 3.90
C THR A 102 -11.26 -6.09 3.66
N ILE A 103 -11.05 -6.94 4.65
CA ILE A 103 -10.12 -8.07 4.61
C ILE A 103 -10.88 -9.34 4.98
N LEU A 104 -10.60 -10.44 4.26
CA LEU A 104 -11.02 -11.76 4.68
C LEU A 104 -9.93 -12.38 5.56
N ALA A 105 -10.06 -12.22 6.87
CA ALA A 105 -9.06 -12.69 7.83
C ALA A 105 -9.13 -14.20 7.97
N ILE A 106 -8.04 -14.90 7.63
CA ILE A 106 -7.91 -16.35 7.82
C ILE A 106 -7.16 -16.58 9.14
N THR A 107 -7.83 -17.09 10.17
CA THR A 107 -7.32 -17.09 11.56
C THR A 107 -6.06 -17.94 11.76
N ILE A 108 -5.71 -18.80 10.80
CA ILE A 108 -4.46 -19.56 10.82
C ILE A 108 -3.22 -18.71 10.49
N ALA A 109 -3.38 -17.58 9.78
CA ALA A 109 -2.26 -16.77 9.34
C ALA A 109 -1.63 -15.97 10.50
N THR A 110 -0.31 -15.82 10.45
CA THR A 110 0.49 -15.20 11.52
C THR A 110 0.08 -13.74 11.79
N SER A 111 -0.29 -12.97 10.75
CA SER A 111 -0.76 -11.58 10.88
C SER A 111 -1.94 -11.47 11.85
N PHE A 112 -2.98 -12.30 11.66
CA PHE A 112 -4.19 -12.24 12.50
C PHE A 112 -3.94 -12.81 13.89
N LYS A 113 -3.12 -13.87 14.02
CA LYS A 113 -2.68 -14.36 15.34
C LYS A 113 -1.93 -13.30 16.14
N ASN A 114 -1.09 -12.49 15.48
CA ASN A 114 -0.38 -11.40 16.15
C ASN A 114 -1.35 -10.30 16.61
N VAL A 115 -2.32 -9.92 15.77
CA VAL A 115 -3.34 -8.93 16.14
C VAL A 115 -4.20 -9.42 17.31
N ASP A 116 -4.64 -10.68 17.29
CA ASP A 116 -5.41 -11.28 18.40
C ASP A 116 -4.62 -11.29 19.72
N ALA A 117 -3.29 -11.29 19.64
CA ALA A 117 -2.38 -11.15 20.79
C ALA A 117 -2.03 -9.70 21.16
N GLY A 118 -2.69 -8.70 20.54
CA GLY A 118 -2.50 -7.28 20.83
C GLY A 118 -1.45 -6.58 19.97
N SER A 119 -1.03 -7.15 18.84
CA SER A 119 -0.16 -6.45 17.90
C SER A 119 -0.89 -5.31 17.18
N ASN A 120 -0.19 -4.20 17.01
CA ASN A 120 -0.55 -3.20 16.01
C ASN A 120 -0.49 -3.80 14.60
N ILE A 121 -1.20 -3.19 13.65
CA ILE A 121 -1.21 -3.62 12.27
C ILE A 121 -1.11 -2.42 11.31
N THR A 122 -0.40 -2.62 10.22
CA THR A 122 -0.37 -1.67 9.10
C THR A 122 -0.60 -2.39 7.78
N LEU A 123 -1.30 -1.77 6.83
CA LEU A 123 -1.43 -2.24 5.44
C LEU A 123 -0.59 -1.34 4.53
N SER A 124 0.49 -1.88 3.98
CA SER A 124 1.35 -1.17 3.02
C SER A 124 0.92 -1.49 1.58
N LEU A 125 0.78 -0.43 0.78
CA LEU A 125 0.31 -0.46 -0.59
C LEU A 125 1.28 0.32 -1.49
N ARG A 126 1.37 -0.09 -2.74
CA ARG A 126 2.09 0.63 -3.78
C ARG A 126 1.34 0.52 -5.10
N TRP A 127 1.47 1.53 -5.94
CA TRP A 127 0.88 1.52 -7.25
C TRP A 127 1.66 0.64 -8.23
N HIS A 128 0.95 -0.20 -8.98
CA HIS A 128 1.47 -0.95 -10.13
C HIS A 128 0.88 -0.42 -11.44
N PRO A 129 1.67 0.32 -12.25
CA PRO A 129 1.26 0.75 -13.58
C PRO A 129 0.82 -0.43 -14.44
N GLN A 130 -0.20 -0.19 -15.25
CA GLN A 130 -0.86 -1.20 -16.07
C GLN A 130 -0.46 -1.09 -17.55
N ASP A 131 0.35 -0.10 -17.90
CA ASP A 131 0.97 0.04 -19.22
C ASP A 131 2.30 -0.73 -19.32
N SER A 132 2.93 -0.67 -20.48
CA SER A 132 4.24 -1.30 -20.74
C SER A 132 5.41 -0.34 -20.51
N GLN A 133 5.17 0.89 -20.03
CA GLN A 133 6.21 1.91 -19.90
C GLN A 133 6.97 1.68 -18.60
N TRP A 134 8.29 1.50 -18.72
CA TRP A 134 9.13 1.33 -17.54
C TRP A 134 9.17 2.61 -16.72
N ARG A 135 8.96 2.47 -15.41
CA ARG A 135 9.12 3.51 -14.40
C ARG A 135 9.88 2.92 -13.23
N SER A 136 10.65 3.74 -12.52
CA SER A 136 11.26 3.30 -11.28
C SER A 136 10.16 3.02 -10.24
N PRO A 137 10.14 1.86 -9.56
CA PRO A 137 9.18 1.63 -8.47
C PRO A 137 9.28 2.66 -7.33
N ALA A 138 10.44 3.32 -7.19
CA ALA A 138 10.63 4.39 -6.21
C ALA A 138 10.08 5.74 -6.65
N SER A 139 9.80 5.93 -7.94
CA SER A 139 9.16 7.14 -8.47
C SER A 139 7.63 7.04 -8.49
N LEU A 140 7.07 5.89 -8.11
CA LEU A 140 5.63 5.64 -8.10
C LEU A 140 5.08 5.78 -6.68
N PRO A 141 3.79 6.15 -6.55
CA PRO A 141 3.20 6.33 -5.25
C PRO A 141 3.11 5.04 -4.43
N ARG A 142 3.32 5.17 -3.13
CA ARG A 142 3.23 4.11 -2.12
C ARG A 142 2.90 4.69 -0.76
N PHE A 143 2.19 3.93 0.05
CA PHE A 143 1.73 4.40 1.35
C PHE A 143 1.48 3.26 2.32
N SER A 144 1.32 3.61 3.59
CA SER A 144 0.97 2.69 4.66
C SER A 144 -0.26 3.22 5.40
N LEU A 145 -1.27 2.37 5.54
CA LEU A 145 -2.41 2.60 6.41
C LEU A 145 -2.09 2.00 7.77
N VAL A 146 -2.12 2.82 8.82
CA VAL A 146 -1.99 2.38 10.21
C VAL A 146 -3.37 2.35 10.83
N GLY A 147 -3.69 1.30 11.57
CA GLY A 147 -4.99 1.21 12.21
C GLY A 147 -5.18 -0.08 12.97
N ARG A 148 -6.44 -0.51 13.04
CA ARG A 148 -6.88 -1.68 13.80
C ARG A 148 -7.93 -2.48 13.05
N LEU A 149 -7.99 -3.78 13.32
CA LEU A 149 -9.02 -4.65 12.76
C LEU A 149 -10.27 -4.58 13.63
N GLU A 150 -11.43 -4.43 12.97
CA GLU A 150 -12.74 -4.67 13.58
C GLU A 150 -13.46 -5.78 12.82
N ASP A 151 -14.08 -6.69 13.56
CA ASP A 151 -14.91 -7.73 12.96
C ASP A 151 -16.18 -7.10 12.36
N LEU A 152 -16.51 -7.46 11.11
CA LEU A 152 -17.80 -7.12 10.53
C LEU A 152 -18.86 -8.03 11.15
N THR A 153 -19.72 -7.45 11.98
CA THR A 153 -20.77 -8.19 12.67
C THR A 153 -21.85 -8.65 11.69
N ALA A 154 -22.72 -9.55 12.16
CA ALA A 154 -23.90 -9.92 11.38
C ALA A 154 -24.81 -8.72 11.05
N ASP A 155 -24.83 -7.68 11.89
CA ASP A 155 -25.63 -6.48 11.65
C ASP A 155 -24.94 -5.54 10.65
N ASP A 156 -23.60 -5.42 10.68
CA ASP A 156 -22.84 -4.72 9.64
C ASP A 156 -23.12 -5.34 8.26
N LEU A 157 -23.07 -6.67 8.17
CA LEU A 157 -23.33 -7.39 6.92
C LEU A 157 -24.79 -7.34 6.48
N LYS A 158 -25.75 -7.09 7.39
CA LYS A 158 -27.15 -6.81 7.00
C LYS A 158 -27.30 -5.39 6.48
N GLN A 159 -26.59 -4.43 7.06
CA GLN A 159 -26.63 -3.02 6.62
C GLN A 159 -25.90 -2.83 5.29
N ASN A 160 -24.81 -3.58 5.07
CA ASN A 160 -24.07 -3.59 3.81
C ASN A 160 -23.92 -5.04 3.27
N PRO A 161 -25.01 -5.61 2.71
CA PRO A 161 -25.04 -7.01 2.26
C PRO A 161 -24.18 -7.28 1.02
N LEU A 162 -23.64 -6.23 0.39
CA LEU A 162 -22.82 -6.34 -0.81
C LEU A 162 -21.34 -6.57 -0.50
N VAL A 163 -20.89 -6.46 0.76
CA VAL A 163 -19.47 -6.63 1.12
C VAL A 163 -18.89 -7.96 0.60
N PRO A 164 -19.51 -9.14 0.81
CA PRO A 164 -18.97 -10.40 0.29
C PRO A 164 -18.90 -10.43 -1.24
N ALA A 165 -19.96 -9.95 -1.92
CA ALA A 165 -20.02 -9.93 -3.38
C ALA A 165 -18.98 -8.96 -3.99
N CYS A 166 -18.79 -7.81 -3.36
CA CYS A 166 -17.75 -6.86 -3.70
C CYS A 166 -16.36 -7.47 -3.53
N TYR A 167 -16.09 -8.15 -2.41
CA TYR A 167 -14.78 -8.75 -2.15
C TYR A 167 -14.46 -9.84 -3.18
N LEU A 168 -15.43 -10.69 -3.53
CA LEU A 168 -15.27 -11.72 -4.56
C LEU A 168 -15.06 -11.16 -5.97
N LYS A 169 -15.43 -9.90 -6.23
CA LYS A 169 -15.07 -9.22 -7.49
C LYS A 169 -13.57 -8.97 -7.57
N TYR A 170 -12.94 -8.66 -6.44
CA TYR A 170 -11.48 -8.51 -6.35
C TYR A 170 -10.77 -9.87 -6.33
N HIS A 171 -11.32 -10.84 -5.60
CA HIS A 171 -10.71 -12.14 -5.34
C HIS A 171 -11.70 -13.29 -5.60
N PRO A 172 -11.92 -13.69 -6.86
CA PRO A 172 -12.89 -14.74 -7.21
C PRO A 172 -12.53 -16.11 -6.63
N ASP A 173 -11.25 -16.37 -6.44
CA ASP A 173 -10.70 -17.58 -5.83
C ASP A 173 -11.07 -17.72 -4.35
N ALA A 174 -11.29 -16.60 -3.64
CA ALA A 174 -11.65 -16.59 -2.22
C ALA A 174 -12.98 -17.27 -1.90
N VAL A 175 -13.81 -17.56 -2.90
CA VAL A 175 -15.01 -18.39 -2.77
C VAL A 175 -14.72 -19.73 -2.05
N ALA A 176 -13.51 -20.27 -2.22
CA ALA A 176 -13.11 -21.53 -1.63
C ALA A 176 -12.81 -21.46 -0.13
N TRP A 177 -12.68 -20.27 0.48
CA TRP A 177 -12.35 -20.10 1.91
C TRP A 177 -13.14 -18.97 2.59
N LEU A 178 -14.37 -18.72 2.13
CA LEU A 178 -15.29 -17.82 2.81
C LEU A 178 -15.68 -18.34 4.22
N PRO A 179 -16.19 -17.46 5.10
CA PRO A 179 -16.62 -17.87 6.44
C PRO A 179 -17.63 -19.03 6.39
N GLY A 180 -17.47 -19.99 7.29
CA GLY A 180 -18.22 -21.25 7.27
C GLY A 180 -17.51 -22.41 6.56
N ASN A 181 -16.30 -22.21 6.05
CA ASN A 181 -15.43 -23.30 5.60
C ASN A 181 -15.05 -24.22 6.79
N ARG A 182 -14.92 -25.53 6.53
CA ARG A 182 -14.63 -26.57 7.53
C ARG A 182 -13.14 -26.82 7.80
N ILE A 183 -12.23 -26.29 6.97
CA ILE A 183 -10.78 -26.53 7.06
C ILE A 183 -10.10 -25.47 7.93
N HIS A 184 -10.29 -24.21 7.55
CA HIS A 184 -9.77 -23.05 8.28
C HIS A 184 -10.89 -22.04 8.48
N GLU A 185 -10.94 -21.47 9.67
CA GLU A 185 -11.87 -20.40 9.99
C GLU A 185 -11.41 -19.10 9.33
N SER A 186 -12.36 -18.44 8.67
CA SER A 186 -12.18 -17.10 8.16
C SER A 186 -13.32 -16.21 8.64
N LYS A 187 -13.02 -14.92 8.80
CA LYS A 187 -13.99 -13.91 9.21
C LYS A 187 -13.79 -12.62 8.40
N TRP A 188 -14.88 -11.91 8.22
CA TRP A 188 -14.85 -10.59 7.60
C TRP A 188 -14.38 -9.57 8.62
N VAL A 189 -13.36 -8.79 8.27
CA VAL A 189 -12.88 -7.69 9.10
C VAL A 189 -12.72 -6.43 8.26
N ARG A 190 -12.86 -5.27 8.89
CA ARG A 190 -12.46 -3.98 8.33
C ARG A 190 -11.18 -3.51 9.00
N LEU A 191 -10.26 -2.95 8.22
CA LEU A 191 -9.13 -2.19 8.76
C LEU A 191 -9.61 -0.75 8.96
N VAL A 192 -9.93 -0.39 10.20
CA VAL A 192 -10.25 0.99 10.55
C VAL A 192 -8.98 1.82 10.46
N VAL A 193 -8.92 2.70 9.47
CA VAL A 193 -7.76 3.56 9.24
C VAL A 193 -7.73 4.67 10.28
N GLU A 194 -6.58 4.79 10.95
CA GLU A 194 -6.32 5.80 11.98
C GLU A 194 -5.30 6.82 11.50
N GLU A 195 -4.23 6.36 10.85
CA GLU A 195 -3.19 7.23 10.27
C GLU A 195 -2.81 6.76 8.86
N VAL A 196 -2.34 7.69 8.03
CA VAL A 196 -1.90 7.41 6.67
C VAL A 196 -0.54 8.05 6.42
N TYR A 197 0.46 7.24 6.07
CA TYR A 197 1.78 7.73 5.68
C TYR A 197 2.00 7.56 4.18
N TRP A 198 2.18 8.67 3.47
CA TRP A 198 2.21 8.75 2.01
C TRP A 198 3.59 9.10 1.46
N ILE A 199 3.95 8.45 0.36
CA ILE A 199 5.10 8.77 -0.48
C ILE A 199 4.61 8.79 -1.93
N GLY A 200 4.37 9.97 -2.51
CA GLY A 200 3.84 10.06 -3.89
C GLY A 200 4.85 9.74 -4.99
N GLY A 201 6.14 9.64 -4.65
CA GLY A 201 7.24 9.40 -5.58
C GLY A 201 8.52 10.02 -5.03
N PHE A 202 9.26 10.73 -5.88
CA PHE A 202 10.37 11.57 -5.40
C PHE A 202 9.80 12.89 -4.84
N GLY A 203 10.30 13.30 -3.67
CA GLY A 203 9.81 14.45 -2.88
C GLY A 203 9.99 15.81 -3.57
N ASP A 204 10.79 15.87 -4.63
CA ASP A 204 10.94 17.04 -5.50
C ASP A 204 9.76 17.22 -6.48
N ARG A 205 8.93 16.20 -6.65
CA ARG A 205 7.79 16.17 -7.58
C ARG A 205 6.47 15.77 -6.92
N ALA A 206 6.51 15.20 -5.73
CA ALA A 206 5.35 14.69 -5.04
C ALA A 206 5.41 14.95 -3.53
N TYR A 207 4.24 15.07 -2.90
CA TYR A 207 4.15 15.14 -1.45
C TYR A 207 4.66 13.86 -0.79
N ILE A 208 5.44 14.01 0.27
CA ILE A 208 5.85 12.95 1.19
C ILE A 208 5.47 13.38 2.60
N GLY A 209 4.66 12.57 3.30
CA GLY A 209 4.29 12.88 4.66
C GLY A 209 3.01 12.21 5.11
N TRP A 210 2.56 12.62 6.30
CA TRP A 210 1.31 12.15 6.89
C TRP A 210 0.12 12.81 6.20
N ILE A 211 -0.92 12.02 5.95
CA ILE A 211 -2.24 12.52 5.51
C ILE A 211 -3.14 12.46 6.75
N PRO A 212 -3.71 13.60 7.19
CA PRO A 212 -4.64 13.62 8.32
C PRO A 212 -5.83 12.69 8.07
N LYS A 213 -6.34 12.09 9.16
CA LYS A 213 -7.48 11.18 9.08
C LYS A 213 -8.70 11.85 8.46
N GLU A 214 -8.95 13.12 8.78
CA GLU A 214 -10.08 13.88 8.26
C GLU A 214 -9.96 14.08 6.74
N GLU A 215 -8.75 14.33 6.25
CA GLU A 215 -8.47 14.42 4.80
C GLU A 215 -8.74 13.06 4.14
N TRP A 216 -8.21 11.97 4.71
CA TRP A 216 -8.47 10.61 4.21
C TRP A 216 -9.95 10.28 4.12
N GLN A 217 -10.72 10.66 5.13
CA GLN A 217 -12.17 10.40 5.22
C GLN A 217 -12.99 11.35 4.34
N SER A 218 -12.49 12.55 4.04
CA SER A 218 -13.19 13.54 3.21
C SER A 218 -13.25 13.17 1.72
N VAL A 219 -12.33 12.34 1.24
CA VAL A 219 -12.22 11.98 -0.17
C VAL A 219 -13.49 11.26 -0.66
N THR A 220 -14.08 11.84 -1.69
CA THR A 220 -15.31 11.38 -2.34
C THR A 220 -15.03 10.40 -3.48
N LYS A 221 -16.08 9.68 -3.89
CA LYS A 221 -16.00 8.77 -5.04
C LYS A 221 -15.73 9.52 -6.33
N GLU A 222 -16.35 10.69 -6.49
CA GLU A 222 -16.24 11.55 -7.66
C GLU A 222 -14.78 12.01 -7.85
N GLU A 223 -14.12 12.42 -6.77
CA GLU A 223 -12.70 12.79 -6.80
C GLU A 223 -11.81 11.61 -7.20
N ILE A 224 -12.05 10.43 -6.61
CA ILE A 224 -11.31 9.21 -6.97
C ILE A 224 -11.47 8.88 -8.46
N GLU A 225 -12.69 9.00 -9.00
CA GLU A 225 -12.98 8.69 -10.41
C GLU A 225 -12.44 9.75 -11.38
N SER A 226 -12.24 10.99 -10.92
CA SER A 226 -11.77 12.12 -11.72
C SER A 226 -10.28 12.10 -12.05
N ILE A 227 -9.45 11.38 -11.27
CA ILE A 227 -8.00 11.34 -11.47
C ILE A 227 -7.54 10.07 -12.21
N ARG A 228 -6.34 10.12 -12.78
CA ARG A 228 -5.64 8.92 -13.27
C ARG A 228 -4.25 8.84 -12.68
N LEU A 229 -3.87 7.63 -12.26
CA LEU A 229 -2.51 7.35 -11.81
C LEU A 229 -1.59 7.13 -13.03
N PRO A 230 -0.28 7.38 -12.90
CA PRO A 230 0.68 7.12 -13.96
C PRO A 230 0.61 5.67 -14.47
N GLY A 231 0.29 5.51 -15.77
CA GLY A 231 0.15 4.21 -16.42
C GLY A 231 -1.10 3.41 -16.05
N GLU A 232 -2.11 4.06 -15.45
CA GLU A 232 -3.45 3.48 -15.28
C GLU A 232 -4.13 3.29 -16.64
N LYS A 233 -4.71 2.10 -16.90
CA LYS A 233 -5.52 1.90 -18.10
C LYS A 233 -6.82 2.69 -17.99
N LYS A 234 -7.25 3.29 -19.11
CA LYS A 234 -8.58 3.88 -19.20
C LYS A 234 -9.65 2.81 -18.90
N GLY A 235 -10.38 2.96 -17.80
CA GLY A 235 -11.51 2.11 -17.45
C GLY A 235 -12.73 2.32 -18.36
N TRP A 236 -13.90 1.79 -17.96
CA TRP A 236 -15.17 1.87 -18.70
C TRP A 236 -15.59 3.30 -19.11
N ALA A 237 -15.14 4.33 -18.39
CA ALA A 237 -15.32 5.73 -18.80
C ALA A 237 -14.67 6.03 -20.17
N GLY A 238 -13.48 5.49 -20.43
CA GLY A 238 -12.80 5.62 -21.72
C GLY A 238 -13.48 4.82 -22.85
N TRP A 239 -14.21 3.75 -22.52
CA TRP A 239 -15.08 3.07 -23.49
C TRP A 239 -16.26 3.95 -23.90
N ARG A 240 -16.96 4.58 -22.93
CA ARG A 240 -18.08 5.51 -23.21
C ARG A 240 -17.65 6.72 -24.02
N GLU A 241 -16.46 7.25 -23.74
CA GLU A 241 -15.84 8.34 -24.50
C GLU A 241 -15.47 7.89 -25.93
N TRP A 242 -14.90 6.68 -26.09
CA TRP A 242 -14.60 6.08 -27.40
C TRP A 242 -15.84 5.80 -28.26
N VAL A 243 -16.99 5.45 -27.64
CA VAL A 243 -18.27 5.28 -28.35
C VAL A 243 -19.13 6.56 -28.41
N GLY A 244 -18.61 7.71 -27.99
CA GLY A 244 -19.30 9.01 -28.10
C GLY A 244 -20.52 9.18 -27.20
N LEU A 245 -20.57 8.48 -26.05
CA LEU A 245 -21.71 8.45 -25.12
C LEU A 245 -21.45 9.20 -23.79
N GLY A 246 -20.43 10.05 -23.69
CA GLY A 246 -20.16 10.82 -22.46
C GLY A 246 -19.59 12.22 -22.73
N GLU A 247 -20.10 13.22 -22.01
CA GLU A 247 -19.45 14.53 -21.94
C GLU A 247 -18.10 14.40 -21.22
N ALA A 248 -17.07 14.97 -21.83
CA ALA A 248 -15.70 14.91 -21.35
C ALA A 248 -15.56 15.74 -20.07
N GLN A 249 -15.23 15.07 -18.98
CA GLN A 249 -14.54 15.72 -17.86
C GLN A 249 -13.08 15.31 -17.98
N GLU A 250 -12.21 16.25 -18.36
CA GLU A 250 -10.78 16.02 -18.53
C GLU A 250 -10.23 15.43 -17.23
N ALA A 251 -9.85 14.15 -17.28
CA ALA A 251 -9.13 13.51 -16.19
C ALA A 251 -7.70 14.06 -16.19
N PHE A 252 -7.31 14.73 -15.12
CA PHE A 252 -5.94 15.22 -14.95
C PHE A 252 -5.01 14.03 -14.65
N GLU A 253 -3.98 13.85 -15.48
CA GLU A 253 -2.82 13.05 -15.12
C GLU A 253 -1.94 13.89 -14.19
N LEU A 254 -1.70 13.38 -12.98
CA LEU A 254 -0.78 13.95 -11.98
C LEU A 254 0.57 13.23 -12.04
#